data_AF-A0A1D1ZVT5-F1
#
_entry.id   AF-A0A1D1ZVT5-F1
#
_cell.length_a   1.000
_cell.length_b   1.000
_cell.length_c   1.000
_cell.angle_alpha   90.00
_cell.angle_beta   90.00
_cell.angle_gamma   90.00
#
_symmetry.space_group_name_H-M   'P 1'
#
loop_
_entity.id
_entity.type
_entity.pdbx_description
1 polymer ?
#
loop_
_entity_poly.entity_id
_entity_poly.type
_entity_poly.pdbx_seq_one_letter_code
_entity_poly.pdbx_strand_id
1 'polypeptide(L)'
;VPSSQVTCIDDPGLQDGSSWQISKAAVHVQKSLEVVDPTHVLTFDAAGASGHHNHIATHCAVQTVLSSRKALQLYLLKYSPLPSLTGWVSQLLHGRAAGGSAPKITFGALSPVVPWRAMTCHSSQLVWYRYLWLAFSVYMVYNRLRVV
;
A
#
# COMPACT_ATOMS: atom_id res chain seq x y z
N VAL A 1 0.36 -4.07 13.73
CA VAL A 1 -1.08 -3.81 13.95
C VAL A 1 -1.61 -4.93 14.84
N PRO A 2 -2.24 -4.63 15.99
CA PRO A 2 -2.85 -5.65 16.84
C PRO A 2 -3.91 -6.45 16.06
N SER A 3 -4.05 -7.76 16.34
CA SER A 3 -5.02 -8.62 15.64
C SER A 3 -6.48 -8.15 15.80
N SER A 4 -6.81 -7.46 16.89
CA SER A 4 -8.13 -6.85 17.11
C SER A 4 -8.45 -5.69 16.16
N GLN A 5 -7.45 -5.16 15.46
CA GLN A 5 -7.58 -4.08 14.48
C GLN A 5 -7.40 -4.60 13.04
N VAL A 6 -7.47 -5.91 12.83
CA VAL A 6 -7.34 -6.55 11.52
C VAL A 6 -8.62 -7.33 11.23
N THR A 7 -9.25 -7.04 10.10
CA THR A 7 -10.39 -7.81 9.58
C THR A 7 -9.89 -8.70 8.45
N CYS A 8 -9.97 -10.01 8.66
CA CYS A 8 -9.73 -10.99 7.59
C CYS A 8 -11.03 -11.29 6.87
N ILE A 9 -11.02 -11.21 5.53
CA ILE A 9 -12.17 -11.50 4.68
C ILE A 9 -11.91 -12.84 4.01
N ASP A 10 -12.81 -13.80 4.23
CA ASP A 10 -12.83 -15.07 3.51
C ASP A 10 -14.00 -15.07 2.51
N ASP A 11 -13.72 -14.61 1.28
CA ASP A 11 -14.68 -14.52 0.19
C ASP A 11 -14.18 -15.36 -0.99
N PRO A 12 -14.95 -16.35 -1.48
CA PRO A 12 -14.55 -17.18 -2.63
C PRO A 12 -14.26 -16.36 -3.90
N GLY A 13 -14.82 -15.16 -4.04
CA GLY A 13 -14.58 -14.24 -5.15
C GLY A 13 -13.39 -13.31 -4.98
N LEU A 14 -12.69 -13.37 -3.85
CA LEU A 14 -11.52 -12.54 -3.51
C LEU A 14 -10.33 -13.40 -3.04
N GLN A 15 -10.20 -14.62 -3.58
CA GLN A 15 -9.07 -15.48 -3.27
C GLN A 15 -7.78 -14.92 -3.87
N ASP A 16 -6.67 -15.04 -3.15
CA ASP A 16 -5.39 -14.50 -3.62
C ASP A 16 -4.93 -15.15 -4.93
N GLY A 17 -4.28 -14.37 -5.80
CA GLY A 17 -3.87 -14.80 -7.15
C GLY A 17 -5.00 -14.95 -8.19
N SER A 18 -6.27 -14.82 -7.80
CA SER A 18 -7.41 -14.84 -8.73
C SER A 18 -7.83 -13.44 -9.20
N SER A 19 -8.63 -13.33 -10.27
CA SER A 19 -9.16 -12.03 -10.72
C SER A 19 -10.30 -11.55 -9.82
N TRP A 20 -10.01 -10.61 -8.92
CA TRP A 20 -10.98 -10.05 -7.99
C TRP A 20 -12.07 -9.23 -8.68
N GLN A 21 -13.33 -9.47 -8.28
CA GLN A 21 -14.46 -8.65 -8.71
C GLN A 21 -14.51 -7.35 -7.93
N ILE A 22 -14.38 -6.21 -8.64
CA ILE A 22 -14.38 -4.87 -8.02
C ILE A 22 -15.64 -4.62 -7.19
N SER A 23 -16.80 -5.07 -7.67
CA SER A 23 -18.08 -4.92 -6.95
C SER A 23 -18.09 -5.65 -5.60
N LYS A 24 -17.55 -6.87 -5.53
CA LYS A 24 -17.44 -7.63 -4.28
C LYS A 24 -16.47 -6.96 -3.30
N ALA A 25 -15.30 -6.55 -3.78
CA ALA A 25 -14.36 -5.80 -2.97
C ALA A 25 -14.97 -4.48 -2.45
N ALA A 26 -15.75 -3.77 -3.27
CA ALA A 26 -16.42 -2.53 -2.88
C ALA A 26 -17.43 -2.73 -1.75
N VAL A 27 -18.18 -3.84 -1.74
CA VAL A 27 -19.11 -4.18 -0.63
C VAL A 27 -18.34 -4.32 0.69
N HIS A 28 -17.21 -5.01 0.69
CA HIS A 28 -16.40 -5.18 1.90
C HIS A 28 -15.72 -3.88 2.34
N VAL A 29 -15.28 -3.05 1.40
CA VAL A 29 -14.75 -1.71 1.69
C VAL A 29 -15.84 -0.86 2.35
N GLN A 30 -17.04 -0.82 1.77
CA GLN A 30 -18.16 -0.05 2.33
C GLN A 30 -18.48 -0.49 3.77
N LYS A 31 -18.62 -1.80 3.99
CA LYS A 31 -18.85 -2.36 5.33
C LYS A 31 -17.75 -1.97 6.32
N SER A 32 -16.49 -1.98 5.87
CA SER A 32 -15.36 -1.60 6.72
C SER A 32 -15.38 -0.11 7.09
N LEU A 33 -15.77 0.76 6.15
CA LEU A 33 -15.91 2.20 6.41
C LEU A 33 -17.04 2.49 7.40
N GLU A 34 -18.14 1.73 7.37
CA GLU A 34 -19.27 1.89 8.30
C GLU A 34 -18.92 1.43 9.72
N VAL A 35 -18.08 0.40 9.87
CA VAL A 35 -17.67 -0.12 11.18
C VAL A 35 -16.56 0.73 11.80
N VAL A 36 -15.58 1.16 11.00
CA VAL A 36 -14.39 1.86 11.50
C VAL A 36 -14.62 3.38 11.60
N ASP A 37 -15.50 3.93 10.77
CA ASP A 37 -15.71 5.38 10.58
C ASP A 37 -14.38 6.18 10.49
N PRO A 38 -13.49 5.81 9.54
CA PRO A 38 -12.16 6.40 9.50
C PRO A 38 -12.20 7.82 8.95
N THR A 39 -11.26 8.65 9.37
CA THR A 39 -11.01 9.97 8.74
C THR A 39 -10.07 9.89 7.53
N HIS A 40 -9.22 8.85 7.48
CA HIS A 40 -8.19 8.65 6.47
C HIS A 40 -8.26 7.22 5.93
N VAL A 41 -8.16 7.06 4.61
CA VAL A 41 -8.13 5.76 3.93
C VAL A 41 -6.82 5.63 3.17
N LEU A 42 -6.11 4.51 3.38
CA LEU A 42 -4.88 4.17 2.64
C LEU A 42 -5.15 3.00 1.71
N THR A 43 -4.79 3.13 0.44
CA THR A 43 -4.91 2.05 -0.56
C THR A 43 -3.78 2.12 -1.60
N PHE A 44 -3.72 1.15 -2.52
CA PHE A 44 -2.81 1.15 -3.65
C PHE A 44 -3.17 2.23 -4.67
N ASP A 45 -2.20 2.67 -5.47
CA ASP A 45 -2.50 3.48 -6.65
C ASP A 45 -3.07 2.66 -7.82
N ALA A 46 -3.41 3.32 -8.92
CA ALA A 46 -3.99 2.69 -10.11
C ALA A 46 -3.08 1.62 -10.76
N ALA A 47 -1.79 1.62 -10.46
CA ALA A 47 -0.85 0.61 -10.93
C ALA A 47 -0.79 -0.61 -9.98
N GLY A 48 -1.52 -0.61 -8.86
CA GLY A 48 -1.57 -1.74 -7.93
C GLY A 48 -0.22 -2.07 -7.29
N ALA A 49 0.64 -1.07 -7.06
CA ALA A 49 1.99 -1.16 -6.49
C ALA A 49 3.02 -2.08 -7.20
N SER A 50 2.61 -2.96 -8.10
CA SER A 50 3.48 -3.83 -8.92
C SER A 50 2.75 -4.38 -10.16
N GLY A 51 1.60 -3.81 -10.52
CA GLY A 51 0.72 -4.33 -11.57
C GLY A 51 -0.15 -5.51 -11.13
N HIS A 52 -0.20 -5.85 -9.84
CA HIS A 52 -0.95 -7.03 -9.40
C HIS A 52 -2.46 -6.79 -9.46
N HIS A 53 -3.19 -7.69 -10.12
CA HIS A 53 -4.64 -7.56 -10.35
C HIS A 53 -5.44 -7.32 -9.07
N ASN A 54 -5.11 -8.00 -7.97
CA ASN A 54 -5.81 -7.83 -6.68
C ASN A 54 -5.64 -6.41 -6.11
N HIS A 55 -4.46 -5.83 -6.27
CA HIS A 55 -4.18 -4.47 -5.81
C HIS A 55 -4.90 -3.44 -6.68
N ILE A 56 -4.95 -3.66 -8.00
CA ILE A 56 -5.71 -2.81 -8.93
C ILE A 56 -7.21 -2.88 -8.60
N ALA A 57 -7.75 -4.08 -8.41
CA ALA A 57 -9.16 -4.27 -8.03
C ALA A 57 -9.48 -3.58 -6.69
N THR A 58 -8.58 -3.67 -5.71
CA THR A 58 -8.70 -2.96 -4.43
C THR A 58 -8.69 -1.45 -4.62
N HIS A 59 -7.78 -0.91 -5.45
CA HIS A 59 -7.76 0.51 -5.79
C HIS A 59 -9.09 0.97 -6.40
N CYS A 60 -9.58 0.26 -7.42
CA CYS A 60 -10.84 0.57 -8.07
C CYS A 60 -12.02 0.51 -7.09
N ALA A 61 -12.10 -0.54 -6.27
CA ALA A 61 -13.17 -0.71 -5.28
C ALA A 61 -13.22 0.46 -4.28
N VAL A 62 -12.07 0.85 -3.75
CA VAL A 62 -11.95 1.99 -2.84
C VAL A 62 -12.39 3.28 -3.54
N GLN A 63 -11.94 3.54 -4.77
CA GLN A 63 -12.36 4.73 -5.51
C GLN A 63 -13.87 4.76 -5.80
N THR A 64 -14.48 3.63 -6.15
CA THR A 64 -15.92 3.53 -6.40
C THR A 64 -16.72 3.91 -5.14
N VAL A 65 -16.32 3.40 -3.96
CA VAL A 65 -17.01 3.69 -2.71
C VAL A 65 -16.80 5.15 -2.29
N LEU A 66 -15.56 5.64 -2.33
CA LEU A 66 -15.24 7.00 -1.86
C LEU A 66 -15.70 8.11 -2.80
N SER A 67 -15.96 7.84 -4.08
CA SER A 67 -16.55 8.84 -4.99
C SER A 67 -17.89 9.39 -4.47
N SER A 68 -18.59 8.61 -3.64
CA SER A 68 -19.84 9.01 -2.97
C SER A 68 -19.63 9.71 -1.62
N ARG A 69 -18.40 9.77 -1.09
CA ARG A 69 -18.07 10.26 0.27
C ARG A 69 -16.92 11.29 0.23
N LYS A 70 -17.27 12.57 0.07
CA LYS A 70 -16.28 13.68 -0.08
C LYS A 70 -15.49 14.05 1.19
N ALA A 71 -15.86 13.55 2.36
CA ALA A 71 -15.25 13.96 3.63
C ALA A 71 -13.98 13.17 4.01
N LEU A 72 -13.63 12.11 3.28
CA LEU A 72 -12.53 11.21 3.62
C LEU A 72 -11.24 11.61 2.89
N GLN A 73 -10.12 11.64 3.62
CA GLN A 73 -8.80 11.83 2.99
C GLN A 73 -8.27 10.51 2.45
N LEU A 74 -8.05 10.44 1.14
CA LEU A 74 -7.55 9.24 0.47
C LEU A 74 -6.04 9.34 0.19
N TYR A 75 -5.29 8.34 0.65
CA TYR A 75 -3.86 8.19 0.42
C TYR A 75 -3.61 7.02 -0.51
N LEU A 76 -2.87 7.26 -1.58
CA LEU A 76 -2.48 6.26 -2.56
C LEU A 76 -1.00 5.93 -2.41
N LEU A 77 -0.68 4.66 -2.16
CA LEU A 77 0.68 4.14 -2.21
C LEU A 77 1.15 4.11 -3.67
N LYS A 78 2.15 4.94 -3.98
CA LYS A 78 2.68 5.08 -5.33
C LYS A 78 3.58 3.91 -5.72
N TYR A 79 3.31 3.34 -6.89
CA TYR A 79 4.20 2.37 -7.50
C TYR A 79 5.57 3.00 -7.80
N SER A 80 6.65 2.29 -7.46
CA SER A 80 8.01 2.65 -7.86
C SER A 80 8.80 1.38 -8.23
N PRO A 81 9.19 1.19 -9.51
CA PRO A 81 9.99 0.03 -9.94
C PRO A 81 11.48 0.17 -9.61
N LEU A 82 11.85 1.13 -8.78
CA LEU A 82 13.24 1.51 -8.55
C LEU A 82 13.93 0.54 -7.57
N PRO A 83 15.21 0.20 -7.78
CA PRO A 83 16.01 -0.55 -6.81
C PRO A 83 16.27 0.24 -5.51
N SER A 84 16.49 -0.45 -4.40
CA SER A 84 16.73 0.13 -3.07
C SER A 84 17.93 1.08 -3.04
N LEU A 85 19.00 0.77 -3.80
CA LEU A 85 20.19 1.62 -3.89
C LEU A 85 19.88 3.00 -4.47
N THR A 86 19.07 3.09 -5.53
CA THR A 86 18.60 4.38 -6.05
C THR A 86 17.65 5.04 -5.08
N GLY A 87 16.92 4.25 -4.29
CA GLY A 87 16.09 4.70 -3.18
C GLY A 87 16.86 5.50 -2.13
N TRP A 88 17.97 4.96 -1.62
CA TRP A 88 18.82 5.62 -0.62
C TRP A 88 19.47 6.90 -1.15
N VAL A 89 20.01 6.85 -2.37
CA VAL A 89 20.58 8.04 -3.05
C VAL A 89 19.49 9.09 -3.24
N SER A 90 18.30 8.68 -3.69
CA SER A 90 17.16 9.56 -3.87
C SER A 90 16.70 10.19 -2.55
N GLN A 91 16.69 9.45 -1.43
CA GLN A 91 16.33 9.98 -0.12
C GLN A 91 17.36 11.01 0.38
N LEU A 92 18.65 10.75 0.18
CA LEU A 92 19.73 11.69 0.50
C LEU A 92 19.68 12.97 -0.35
N LEU A 93 19.32 12.85 -1.64
CA LEU A 93 19.23 13.98 -2.57
C LEU A 93 17.93 14.77 -2.43
N HIS A 94 16.78 14.12 -2.19
CA HIS A 94 15.48 14.78 -2.00
C HIS A 94 15.41 15.60 -0.72
N GLY A 95 16.24 15.28 0.30
CA GLY A 95 16.42 16.16 1.46
C GLY A 95 16.94 17.57 1.10
N ARG A 96 17.39 17.79 -0.14
CA ARG A 96 17.97 19.06 -0.61
C ARG A 96 17.14 19.79 -1.68
N ALA A 97 16.09 19.17 -2.22
CA ALA A 97 15.32 19.70 -3.35
C ALA A 97 13.80 19.65 -3.07
N ALA A 98 13.32 20.46 -2.14
CA ALA A 98 11.90 20.69 -1.94
C ALA A 98 11.42 21.80 -2.90
N GLY A 99 11.13 21.43 -4.15
CA GLY A 99 10.56 22.33 -5.15
C GLY A 99 9.46 21.62 -5.95
N GLY A 100 8.19 21.94 -5.65
CA GLY A 100 7.08 21.79 -6.59
C GLY A 100 6.19 20.53 -6.52
N SER A 101 4.91 20.81 -6.32
CA SER A 101 3.70 20.04 -6.63
C SER A 101 3.34 18.77 -5.82
N ALA A 102 2.20 18.93 -5.13
CA ALA A 102 1.40 18.04 -4.28
C ALA A 102 2.03 17.63 -2.93
N PRO A 103 1.24 17.56 -1.83
CA PRO A 103 1.71 17.02 -0.55
C PRO A 103 2.04 15.54 -0.74
N LYS A 104 3.34 15.26 -0.93
CA LYS A 104 3.90 13.92 -1.01
C LYS A 104 4.37 13.54 0.38
N ILE A 105 3.61 12.71 1.08
CA ILE A 105 4.10 12.16 2.34
C ILE A 105 5.02 10.99 1.99
N THR A 106 6.30 11.15 2.31
CA THR A 106 7.30 10.09 2.13
C THR A 106 7.62 9.51 3.49
N PHE A 107 7.25 8.26 3.72
CA PHE A 107 7.65 7.51 4.91
C PHE A 107 8.97 6.84 4.61
N GLY A 108 10.08 7.39 5.12
CA GLY A 108 11.38 6.75 5.09
C GLY A 108 11.58 5.86 6.31
N ALA A 109 11.96 4.59 6.11
CA ALA A 109 12.49 3.79 7.20
C ALA A 109 13.91 4.29 7.48
N LEU A 110 14.13 4.94 8.63
CA LEU A 110 15.46 5.39 9.05
C LEU A 110 16.46 4.23 9.18
N SER A 111 15.95 3.01 9.33
CA SER A 111 16.73 1.78 9.33
C SER A 111 16.03 0.69 8.51
N PRO A 112 16.73 0.02 7.58
CA PRO A 112 16.17 -1.12 6.84
C PRO A 112 15.84 -2.30 7.76
N VAL A 113 16.36 -2.33 8.99
CA VAL A 113 16.11 -3.39 9.96
C VAL A 113 14.64 -3.48 10.38
N VAL A 114 13.94 -2.34 10.45
CA VAL A 114 12.54 -2.29 10.89
C VAL A 114 11.61 -3.04 9.92
N PRO A 115 11.54 -2.70 8.61
CA PRO A 115 10.69 -3.42 7.68
C PRO A 115 11.14 -4.87 7.49
N TRP A 116 12.44 -5.16 7.57
CA TRP A 116 12.94 -6.54 7.57
C TRP A 116 12.41 -7.35 8.75
N ARG A 117 12.49 -6.83 9.98
CA ARG A 117 11.93 -7.49 11.17
C ARG A 117 10.41 -7.67 11.05
N ALA A 118 9.69 -6.65 10.57
CA ALA A 118 8.26 -6.78 10.34
C ALA A 118 7.92 -7.93 9.38
N MET A 119 8.71 -8.08 8.31
CA MET A 119 8.52 -9.17 7.34
C MET A 119 8.81 -10.56 7.92
N THR A 120 9.69 -10.68 8.92
CA THR A 120 9.92 -11.96 9.61
C THR A 120 8.73 -12.46 10.42
N CYS A 121 7.78 -11.58 10.78
CA CYS A 121 6.51 -12.00 11.39
C CYS A 121 5.60 -12.76 10.39
N HIS A 122 5.88 -12.67 9.09
CA HIS A 122 5.14 -13.34 8.01
C HIS A 122 5.94 -14.52 7.46
N SER A 123 6.50 -15.36 8.34
CA SER A 123 7.43 -16.44 7.97
C SER A 123 6.90 -17.38 6.90
N SER A 124 5.60 -17.69 6.90
CA SER A 124 4.95 -18.54 5.87
C SER A 124 4.95 -17.93 4.47
N GLN A 125 5.14 -16.61 4.33
CA GLN A 125 5.18 -15.88 3.07
C GLN A 125 6.62 -15.55 2.60
N LEU A 126 7.63 -15.86 3.42
CA LEU A 126 9.06 -15.62 3.13
C LEU A 126 9.68 -16.77 2.33
N VAL A 127 9.21 -16.94 1.10
CA VAL A 127 9.85 -17.84 0.10
C VAL A 127 11.10 -17.19 -0.51
N TRP A 128 11.97 -17.98 -1.13
CA TRP A 128 13.33 -17.56 -1.55
C TRP A 128 13.38 -16.20 -2.30
N TYR A 129 12.47 -15.96 -3.24
CA TYR A 129 12.45 -14.72 -4.03
C TYR A 129 12.03 -13.50 -3.21
N ARG A 130 11.33 -13.69 -2.08
CA ARG A 130 10.95 -12.62 -1.17
C ARG A 130 12.17 -12.00 -0.49
N TYR A 131 13.20 -12.81 -0.19
CA TYR A 131 14.46 -12.29 0.36
C TYR A 131 15.18 -11.37 -0.63
N LEU A 132 15.12 -11.68 -1.93
CA LEU A 132 15.65 -10.78 -2.98
C LEU A 132 14.85 -9.47 -3.00
N TRP A 133 13.52 -9.53 -2.91
CA TRP A 133 12.69 -8.33 -2.83
C TRP A 133 13.02 -7.49 -1.57
N LEU A 134 13.24 -8.12 -0.41
CA LEU A 134 13.64 -7.41 0.82
C LEU A 134 15.01 -6.73 0.68
N ALA A 135 15.95 -7.33 -0.05
CA ALA A 135 17.27 -6.74 -0.29
C ALA A 135 17.22 -5.57 -1.28
N PHE A 136 16.45 -5.69 -2.35
CA PHE A 136 16.54 -4.79 -3.49
C PHE A 136 15.35 -3.85 -3.67
N SER A 137 14.28 -3.96 -2.88
CA SER A 137 13.10 -3.10 -3.05
C SER A 137 13.27 -1.74 -2.38
N VAL A 138 12.95 -0.67 -3.13
CA VAL A 138 12.85 0.69 -2.57
C VAL A 138 11.81 0.81 -1.46
N TYR A 139 10.79 -0.06 -1.42
CA TYR A 139 9.77 -0.04 -0.37
C TYR A 139 10.32 -0.37 1.03
N MET A 140 11.50 -1.01 1.12
CA MET A 140 12.22 -1.21 2.39
C MET A 140 12.97 0.03 2.85
N VAL A 141 13.05 1.07 2.00
CA VAL A 141 13.77 2.32 2.23
C VAL A 141 12.79 3.47 2.41
N TYR A 142 11.87 3.66 1.46
CA TYR A 142 10.80 4.62 1.57
C TYR A 142 9.52 4.20 0.87
N ASN A 143 8.41 4.73 1.35
CA ASN A 143 7.09 4.58 0.75
C ASN A 143 6.54 5.98 0.43
N ARG A 144 6.06 6.19 -0.79
CA ARG A 144 5.49 7.47 -1.23
C ARG A 144 3.97 7.38 -1.23
N LEU A 145 3.33 8.23 -0.43
CA LEU A 145 1.89 8.41 -0.45
C LEU A 145 1.52 9.70 -1.19
N ARG A 146 0.52 9.59 -2.06
CA ARG A 146 -0.13 10.75 -2.70
C ARG A 146 -1.51 10.94 -2.08
N VAL A 147 -1.79 12.16 -1.63
CA VAL A 147 -3.14 12.58 -1.20
C VAL A 147 -3.99 12.87 -2.45
N VAL A 148 -5.26 12.44 -2.43
CA VAL A 148 -6.28 12.70 -3.45
C VAL A 148 -7.38 13.57 -2.87
#